data_AF-A0A3P5Y801-F1
#
_entry.id   AF-A0A3P5Y801-F1
#
_cell.length_a   1.000
_cell.length_b   1.000
_cell.length_c   1.000
_cell.angle_alpha   90.00
_cell.angle_beta   90.00
_cell.angle_gamma   90.00
#
_symmetry.space_group_name_H-M   'P 1'
#
loop_
_entity.id
_entity.type
_entity.pdbx_description
1 polymer ?
#
loop_
_entity_poly.entity_id
_entity_poly.type
_entity_poly.pdbx_seq_one_letter_code
_entity_poly.pdbx_strand_id
1 'polypeptide(L)'
;MGNRRMISKTVTQTQRFLRLPLETQALYFHLIQSADDDGVIEAFPILRMINATEDSLGLLVVKNFIRPLNDEMVYFIIDFHEQNKVRADRKVNSVYIDLLKEVVPNIELINPRQRVDRKNKCREGAGLTRDNLGTDKGQQNISQYKSSQYNLIKSRSRQKDEDEKNKNPIFEKLKEAFGEMSVNGTMVTEVEDLLELHGQALLLYALEVTILNAGKSIRYTRTILSNWQGQGLRTVEQIKQHEEKRQQQKHPQTQPELTNFEDWEPTAENPF
;
A
#
# COMPACT_ATOMS: atom_id res chain seq x y z
N MET A 1 18.60 10.11 10.80
CA MET A 1 18.30 9.55 12.15
C MET A 1 17.03 8.75 11.95
N GLY A 2 16.92 7.56 12.54
CA GLY A 2 15.75 6.69 12.31
C GLY A 2 14.44 7.39 12.62
N ASN A 3 13.39 7.07 11.86
CA ASN A 3 12.03 7.56 11.95
C ASN A 3 11.43 7.28 13.35
N ARG A 4 11.87 8.02 14.36
CA ARG A 4 11.44 7.89 15.75
C ARG A 4 10.76 9.17 16.16
N ARG A 5 9.57 9.04 16.72
CA ARG A 5 8.78 10.14 17.29
C ARG A 5 8.64 9.87 18.78
N MET A 6 8.80 10.92 19.58
CA MET A 6 8.62 10.87 21.02
C MET A 6 7.22 11.36 21.37
N ILE A 7 6.63 10.71 22.37
CA ILE A 7 5.31 11.04 22.89
C ILE A 7 5.51 11.54 24.32
N SER A 8 5.16 12.81 24.57
CA SER A 8 5.39 13.43 25.88
C SER A 8 4.26 13.14 26.86
N LYS A 9 4.64 12.90 28.12
CA LYS A 9 3.71 12.86 29.25
C LYS A 9 2.99 14.18 29.47
N THR A 10 3.59 15.31 29.05
CA THR A 10 3.00 16.65 29.19
C THR A 10 1.67 16.77 28.45
N VAL A 11 1.45 15.99 27.41
CA VAL A 11 0.19 15.95 26.66
C VAL A 11 -0.66 14.74 27.05
N THR A 12 -0.07 13.56 27.17
CA THR A 12 -0.82 12.32 27.41
C THR A 12 -1.37 12.17 28.82
N GLN A 13 -0.78 12.83 29.80
CA GLN A 13 -1.26 12.80 31.19
C GLN A 13 -2.20 13.97 31.51
N THR A 14 -2.61 14.75 30.50
CA THR A 14 -3.54 15.86 30.69
C THR A 14 -4.98 15.35 30.83
N GLN A 15 -5.78 16.06 31.63
CA GLN A 15 -7.20 15.74 31.80
C GLN A 15 -7.98 15.73 30.48
N ARG A 16 -7.61 16.58 29.51
CA ARG A 16 -8.25 16.61 28.19
C ARG A 16 -7.99 15.33 27.40
N PHE A 17 -6.79 14.76 27.52
CA PHE A 17 -6.40 13.56 26.80
C PHE A 17 -6.99 12.32 27.45
N LEU A 18 -6.92 12.23 28.78
CA LEU A 18 -7.45 11.09 29.54
C LEU A 18 -8.98 10.94 29.43
N ARG A 19 -9.70 12.02 29.09
CA ARG A 19 -11.15 11.99 28.83
C ARG A 19 -11.52 11.48 27.43
N LEU A 20 -10.56 11.30 26.53
CA LEU A 20 -10.83 10.78 25.19
C LEU A 20 -11.17 9.28 25.23
N PRO A 21 -12.01 8.79 24.30
CA PRO A 21 -12.16 7.36 24.06
C PRO A 21 -10.82 6.68 23.72
N LEU A 22 -10.68 5.40 24.07
CA LEU A 22 -9.46 4.64 23.80
C LEU A 22 -9.09 4.59 22.32
N GLU A 23 -10.10 4.49 21.43
CA GLU A 23 -9.91 4.56 19.98
C GLU A 23 -9.26 5.89 19.56
N THR A 24 -9.77 7.01 20.07
CA THR A 24 -9.25 8.35 19.77
C THR A 24 -7.85 8.57 20.34
N GLN A 25 -7.56 8.03 21.53
CA GLN A 25 -6.22 8.06 22.12
C GLN A 25 -5.23 7.27 21.26
N ALA A 26 -5.61 6.06 20.81
CA ALA A 26 -4.79 5.24 19.93
C ALA A 26 -4.53 5.96 18.60
N LEU A 27 -5.57 6.54 17.98
CA LEU A 27 -5.44 7.33 16.75
C LEU A 27 -4.41 8.43 16.91
N TYR A 28 -4.48 9.22 17.99
CA TYR A 28 -3.51 10.29 18.25
C TYR A 28 -2.06 9.79 18.31
N PHE A 29 -1.80 8.64 18.94
CA PHE A 29 -0.45 8.07 19.00
C PHE A 29 0.08 7.67 17.63
N HIS A 30 -0.76 7.09 16.80
CA HIS A 30 -0.39 6.71 15.45
C HIS A 30 -0.21 7.93 14.52
N LEU A 31 -0.99 9.00 14.72
CA LEU A 31 -0.78 10.27 14.02
C LEU A 31 0.59 10.86 14.37
N ILE A 32 0.96 10.93 15.65
CA ILE A 32 2.30 11.41 16.05
C ILE A 32 3.40 10.56 15.42
N GLN A 33 3.24 9.24 15.45
CA GLN A 33 4.26 8.31 14.96
C GLN A 33 4.52 8.47 13.45
N SER A 34 3.50 8.83 12.69
CA SER A 34 3.56 8.97 11.24
C SER A 34 3.75 10.42 10.76
N ALA A 35 3.83 11.40 11.67
CA ALA A 35 3.94 12.81 11.31
C ALA A 35 5.31 13.20 10.74
N ASP A 36 5.32 14.24 9.90
CA ASP A 36 6.51 14.89 9.36
C ASP A 36 7.29 15.68 10.42
N ASP A 37 8.50 16.15 10.10
CA ASP A 37 9.30 16.96 11.03
C ASP A 37 8.68 18.33 11.36
N ASP A 38 7.74 18.77 10.52
CA ASP A 38 6.93 19.98 10.73
C ASP A 38 5.62 19.68 11.49
N GLY A 39 5.36 18.43 11.88
CA GLY A 39 4.13 18.06 12.60
C GLY A 39 2.88 17.97 11.73
N VAL A 40 3.05 17.92 10.41
CA VAL A 40 1.96 17.70 9.45
C VAL A 40 1.76 16.20 9.23
N ILE A 41 0.51 15.79 9.02
CA ILE A 41 0.10 14.40 8.90
C ILE A 41 -1.00 14.25 7.85
N GLU A 42 -0.91 13.21 7.02
CA GLU A 42 -2.03 12.70 6.22
C GLU A 42 -2.79 11.65 7.04
N ALA A 43 -4.02 11.96 7.45
CA ALA A 43 -4.75 11.10 8.37
C ALA A 43 -5.38 9.89 7.69
N PHE A 44 -5.69 9.97 6.39
CA PHE A 44 -6.43 8.93 5.67
C PHE A 44 -5.75 7.53 5.72
N PRO A 45 -4.44 7.38 5.42
CA PRO A 45 -3.79 6.07 5.52
C PRO A 45 -3.82 5.49 6.95
N ILE A 46 -3.78 6.36 7.96
CA ILE A 46 -3.68 5.98 9.36
C ILE A 46 -5.04 5.52 9.89
N LEU A 47 -6.12 6.21 9.51
CA LEU A 47 -7.48 5.77 9.78
C LEU A 47 -7.74 4.37 9.22
N ARG A 48 -7.31 4.12 7.97
CA ARG A 48 -7.46 2.80 7.33
C ARG A 48 -6.60 1.72 8.00
N MET A 49 -5.42 2.08 8.48
CA MET A 49 -4.53 1.16 9.18
C MET A 49 -5.07 0.73 10.54
N ILE A 50 -5.64 1.65 11.32
CA ILE A 50 -6.17 1.38 12.67
C ILE A 50 -7.61 0.89 12.62
N ASN A 51 -8.28 1.08 11.47
CA ASN A 51 -9.72 0.91 11.30
C ASN A 51 -10.51 1.80 12.28
N ALA A 52 -10.07 3.07 12.40
CA ALA A 52 -10.71 4.07 13.24
C ALA A 52 -11.76 4.87 12.46
N THR A 53 -12.75 5.37 13.19
CA THR A 53 -13.85 6.20 12.68
C THR A 53 -13.41 7.64 12.41
N GLU A 54 -14.06 8.30 11.44
CA GLU A 54 -13.84 9.73 11.17
C GLU A 54 -14.31 10.61 12.36
N ASP A 55 -15.31 10.16 13.12
CA ASP A 55 -15.77 10.82 14.34
C ASP A 55 -14.65 10.96 15.39
N SER A 56 -13.78 9.95 15.50
CA SER A 56 -12.61 10.02 16.38
C SER A 56 -11.64 11.12 15.96
N LEU A 57 -11.49 11.35 14.66
CA LEU A 57 -10.68 12.44 14.12
C LEU A 57 -11.32 13.80 14.41
N GLY A 58 -12.63 13.91 14.19
CA GLY A 58 -13.41 15.10 14.55
C GLY A 58 -13.30 15.44 16.04
N LEU A 59 -13.30 14.44 16.91
CA LEU A 59 -13.12 14.63 18.35
C LEU A 59 -11.74 15.20 18.70
N LEU A 60 -10.67 14.76 18.02
CA LEU A 60 -9.33 15.34 18.18
C LEU A 60 -9.27 16.81 17.74
N VAL A 61 -10.00 17.16 16.68
CA VAL A 61 -10.14 18.56 16.23
C VAL A 61 -10.87 19.39 17.28
N VAL A 62 -12.04 18.93 17.75
CA VAL A 62 -12.86 19.62 18.76
C VAL A 62 -12.08 19.83 20.07
N LYS A 63 -11.23 18.86 20.46
CA LYS A 63 -10.38 18.95 21.65
C LYS A 63 -9.06 19.70 21.43
N ASN A 64 -8.85 20.26 20.23
CA ASN A 64 -7.66 21.02 19.85
C ASN A 64 -6.36 20.22 20.04
N PHE A 65 -6.34 18.94 19.67
CA PHE A 65 -5.09 18.18 19.55
C PHE A 65 -4.51 18.27 18.13
N ILE A 66 -5.39 18.36 17.13
CA ILE A 66 -5.04 18.48 15.72
C ILE A 66 -5.84 19.63 15.09
N ARG A 67 -5.28 20.24 14.05
CA ARG A 67 -5.92 21.29 13.26
C ARG A 67 -5.98 20.86 11.79
N PRO A 68 -7.14 20.96 11.11
CA PRO A 68 -7.23 20.67 9.68
C PRO A 68 -6.46 21.73 8.87
N LEU A 69 -5.76 21.29 7.83
CA LEU A 69 -5.12 22.16 6.83
C LEU A 69 -5.87 22.15 5.51
N ASN A 70 -6.40 21.00 5.10
CA ASN A 70 -7.02 20.81 3.80
C ASN A 70 -8.20 19.82 3.90
N ASP A 71 -9.03 19.78 2.86
CA ASP A 71 -10.18 18.86 2.73
C ASP A 71 -9.75 17.40 2.54
N GLU A 72 -8.51 17.15 2.08
CA GLU A 72 -7.91 15.82 1.88
C GLU A 72 -7.44 15.16 3.19
N MET A 73 -8.06 15.50 4.33
CA MET A 73 -7.71 14.97 5.65
C MET A 73 -6.23 15.18 6.03
N VAL A 74 -5.67 16.32 5.65
CA VAL A 74 -4.33 16.76 6.08
C VAL A 74 -4.47 17.58 7.36
N TYR A 75 -3.74 17.19 8.40
CA TYR A 75 -3.80 17.82 9.71
C TYR A 75 -2.43 18.26 10.21
N PHE A 76 -2.44 19.23 11.13
CA PHE A 76 -1.27 19.69 11.88
C PHE A 76 -1.49 19.32 13.35
N ILE A 77 -0.49 18.69 13.95
CA ILE A 77 -0.51 18.33 15.36
C ILE A 77 -0.01 19.53 16.18
N ILE A 78 -0.88 20.08 17.03
CA ILE A 78 -0.63 21.38 17.69
C ILE A 78 0.59 21.31 18.62
N ASP A 79 0.67 20.29 19.47
CA ASP A 79 1.75 20.17 20.47
C ASP A 79 3.00 19.46 19.91
N PHE A 80 3.10 19.27 18.59
CA PHE A 80 4.14 18.43 18.00
C PHE A 80 5.55 18.94 18.27
N HIS A 81 5.78 20.26 18.12
CA HIS A 81 7.10 20.85 18.31
C HIS A 81 7.54 20.90 19.78
N GLU A 82 6.60 20.90 20.72
CA GLU A 82 6.91 20.75 22.15
C GLU A 82 7.46 19.34 22.43
N GLN A 83 6.86 18.33 21.80
CA GLN A 83 7.23 16.93 21.99
C GLN A 83 8.48 16.51 21.19
N ASN A 84 8.62 17.04 19.98
CA ASN A 84 9.58 16.59 18.98
C ASN A 84 10.40 17.76 18.42
N LYS A 85 11.55 18.04 19.05
CA LYS A 85 12.51 19.02 18.54
C LYS A 85 13.53 18.37 17.62
N VAL A 86 13.43 18.66 16.32
CA VAL A 86 14.38 18.20 15.31
C VAL A 86 15.48 19.25 15.11
N ARG A 87 16.72 18.78 14.96
CA ARG A 87 17.85 19.66 14.67
C ARG A 87 17.80 20.14 13.21
N ALA A 88 18.15 21.40 12.97
CA ALA A 88 18.16 22.00 11.63
C ALA A 88 18.98 21.21 10.58
N ASP A 89 20.06 20.55 10.99
CA ASP A 89 20.93 19.75 10.10
C ASP A 89 20.32 18.43 9.64
N ARG A 90 19.25 17.98 10.30
CA ARG A 90 18.59 16.69 10.05
C ARG A 90 17.16 16.84 9.58
N LYS A 91 16.62 18.05 9.68
CA LYS A 91 15.23 18.35 9.36
C LYS A 91 14.96 18.15 7.88
N VAL A 92 13.87 17.44 7.59
CA VAL A 92 13.27 17.37 6.26
C VAL A 92 12.01 18.21 6.27
N ASN A 93 11.89 19.09 5.28
CA ASN A 93 10.72 19.93 5.11
C ASN A 93 9.53 19.11 4.62
N SER A 94 8.36 19.34 5.20
CA SER A 94 7.09 18.75 4.76
C SER A 94 6.67 19.26 3.38
N VAL A 95 5.78 18.51 2.74
CA VAL A 95 5.22 18.89 1.43
C VAL A 95 4.27 20.09 1.57
N TYR A 96 3.52 20.14 2.67
CA TYR A 96 2.44 21.11 2.91
C TYR A 96 2.87 22.35 3.70
N ILE A 97 4.14 22.77 3.58
CA ILE A 97 4.68 23.93 4.32
C ILE A 97 3.90 25.21 4.07
N ASP A 98 3.46 25.43 2.83
CA ASP A 98 2.81 26.68 2.46
C ASP A 98 1.40 26.77 3.08
N LEU A 99 0.65 25.67 3.06
CA LEU A 99 -0.63 25.54 3.76
C LEU A 99 -0.47 25.71 5.28
N LEU A 100 0.60 25.15 5.84
CA LEU A 100 0.87 25.28 7.27
C LEU A 100 1.08 26.75 7.69
N LYS A 101 1.80 27.52 6.88
CA LYS A 101 2.03 28.96 7.14
C LYS A 101 0.75 29.79 7.02
N GLU A 102 -0.15 29.42 6.13
CA GLU A 102 -1.44 30.09 5.94
C GLU A 102 -2.34 29.86 7.17
N VAL A 103 -2.49 28.60 7.59
CA VAL A 103 -3.42 28.21 8.65
C VAL A 103 -2.88 28.54 10.05
N VAL A 104 -1.55 28.52 10.24
CA VAL A 104 -0.90 28.82 11.51
C VAL A 104 0.33 29.71 11.30
N PRO A 105 0.14 31.03 11.12
CA PRO A 105 1.23 31.96 10.81
C PRO A 105 2.23 32.15 11.96
N ASN A 106 1.83 31.84 13.20
CA ASN A 106 2.65 32.06 14.39
C ASN A 106 3.67 30.94 14.67
N ILE A 107 3.79 29.92 13.81
CA ILE A 107 4.71 28.81 14.05
C ILE A 107 6.14 29.21 13.68
N GLU A 108 7.06 29.09 14.65
CA GLU A 108 8.50 29.22 14.42
C GLU A 108 9.07 27.98 13.72
N LEU A 109 9.00 27.95 12.39
CA LEU A 109 9.59 26.86 11.60
C LEU A 109 11.11 27.03 11.45
N ILE A 110 11.86 26.03 11.91
CA ILE A 110 13.31 25.96 11.71
C ILE A 110 13.59 25.60 10.24
N ASN A 111 14.40 26.38 9.53
CA ASN A 111 14.83 26.01 8.19
C ASN A 111 15.96 24.95 8.23
N PRO A 112 15.99 23.97 7.30
CA PRO A 112 17.09 23.03 7.18
C PRO A 112 18.41 23.78 6.94
N ARG A 113 19.43 23.47 7.74
CA ARG A 113 20.74 24.12 7.64
C ARG A 113 21.85 23.10 7.71
N GLN A 114 22.77 23.16 6.76
CA GLN A 114 23.97 22.35 6.81
C GLN A 114 24.84 22.75 7.99
N ARG A 115 25.43 21.76 8.66
CA ARG A 115 26.44 22.04 9.69
C ARG A 115 27.66 22.70 9.07
N VAL A 116 28.09 23.80 9.67
CA VAL A 116 29.31 24.53 9.30
C VAL A 116 30.57 23.67 9.32
N ASP A 117 30.68 22.74 10.28
CA ASP A 117 31.86 21.88 10.45
C ASP A 117 31.96 20.75 9.42
N ARG A 118 30.90 20.51 8.64
CA ARG A 118 30.80 19.35 7.73
C ARG A 118 30.74 19.84 6.29
N LYS A 119 31.89 19.89 5.60
CA LYS A 119 31.94 20.17 4.15
C LYS A 119 31.02 19.18 3.42
N ASN A 120 30.20 19.67 2.49
CA ASN A 120 29.43 18.81 1.60
C ASN A 120 30.40 17.88 0.89
N LYS A 121 30.24 16.56 1.05
CA LYS A 121 30.87 15.61 0.13
C LYS A 121 30.16 15.84 -1.20
N CYS A 122 30.73 16.66 -2.08
CA CYS A 122 30.36 16.66 -3.48
C CYS A 122 30.45 15.21 -3.95
N ARG A 123 29.33 14.63 -4.39
CA ARG A 123 29.32 13.33 -5.04
C ARG A 123 29.81 13.54 -6.47
N GLU A 124 31.09 13.85 -6.61
CA GLU A 124 31.80 13.76 -7.88
C GLU A 124 32.48 12.40 -7.91
N GLY A 125 32.05 11.55 -8.85
CA GLY A 125 32.81 10.39 -9.31
C GLY A 125 32.89 9.20 -8.36
N ALA A 126 32.57 8.02 -8.90
CA ALA A 126 32.98 6.76 -8.32
C ALA A 126 34.50 6.73 -8.14
N GLY A 127 34.97 6.79 -6.89
CA GLY A 127 36.36 6.60 -6.51
C GLY A 127 36.40 5.68 -5.30
N LEU A 128 36.78 4.42 -5.53
CA LEU A 128 37.13 3.46 -4.48
C LEU A 128 38.14 4.10 -3.52
N THR A 129 37.80 4.18 -2.23
CA THR A 129 38.76 4.52 -1.18
C THR A 129 39.69 3.33 -0.97
N ARG A 130 40.91 3.43 -1.50
CA ARG A 130 42.04 2.54 -1.20
C ARG A 130 42.72 3.05 0.08
N ASP A 131 42.25 2.57 1.21
CA ASP A 131 42.83 2.89 2.51
C ASP A 131 42.83 1.59 3.32
N ASN A 132 43.74 0.69 2.98
CA ASN A 132 44.17 -0.36 3.91
C ASN A 132 44.95 0.32 5.03
N LEU A 133 44.47 0.24 6.27
CA LEU A 133 45.25 0.27 7.52
C LEU A 133 44.32 -0.11 8.69
N GLY A 134 44.46 -1.34 9.20
CA GLY A 134 43.99 -1.74 10.54
C GLY A 134 44.80 -1.00 11.61
N THR A 135 44.38 -0.84 12.86
CA THR A 135 43.95 -1.83 13.88
C THR A 135 43.51 -0.97 15.08
N ASP A 136 42.46 -1.26 15.86
CA ASP A 136 42.56 -2.00 17.13
C ASP A 136 41.16 -2.20 17.73
N LYS A 137 41.05 -3.30 18.46
CA LYS A 137 39.94 -4.08 18.96
C LYS A 137 39.09 -3.32 19.98
N GLY A 138 37.79 -3.30 19.71
CA GLY A 138 36.75 -3.11 20.71
C GLY A 138 35.60 -4.05 20.39
N GLN A 139 35.67 -5.29 20.87
CA GLN A 139 34.54 -6.21 20.80
C GLN A 139 33.42 -5.69 21.71
N GLN A 140 32.31 -5.26 21.12
CA GLN A 140 31.03 -5.24 21.81
C GLN A 140 30.09 -6.19 21.07
N ASN A 141 29.91 -7.35 21.69
CA ASN A 141 28.88 -8.31 21.35
C ASN A 141 27.51 -7.67 21.57
N ILE A 142 26.83 -7.29 20.49
CA ILE A 142 25.38 -7.12 20.49
C ILE A 142 24.87 -8.01 19.37
N SER A 143 24.07 -8.99 19.75
CA SER A 143 23.41 -9.96 18.89
C SER A 143 22.70 -9.25 17.73
N GLN A 144 23.19 -9.49 16.53
CA GLN A 144 22.53 -9.07 15.30
C GLN A 144 21.37 -10.04 15.04
N TYR A 145 20.15 -9.64 15.39
CA TYR A 145 18.97 -10.13 14.69
C TYR A 145 19.06 -9.58 13.26
N LYS A 146 19.27 -10.47 12.29
CA LYS A 146 19.19 -10.15 10.86
C LYS A 146 17.74 -9.78 10.54
N SER A 147 17.45 -8.49 10.45
CA SER A 147 16.27 -8.01 9.73
C SER A 147 16.71 -7.69 8.30
N SER A 148 16.10 -8.39 7.37
CA SER A 148 16.34 -8.36 5.94
C SER A 148 16.20 -6.95 5.38
N GLN A 149 17.14 -6.64 4.48
CA GLN A 149 17.12 -5.46 3.62
C GLN A 149 15.86 -5.48 2.75
N TYR A 150 15.03 -4.44 2.83
CA TYR A 150 14.27 -3.96 1.69
C TYR A 150 14.71 -2.52 1.43
N ASN A 151 15.31 -2.35 0.25
CA ASN A 151 15.86 -1.11 -0.21
C ASN A 151 14.77 -0.10 -0.55
N LEU A 152 15.02 1.11 -0.06
CA LEU A 152 14.40 2.37 -0.41
C LEU A 152 14.64 2.67 -1.91
N ILE A 153 13.63 2.51 -2.75
CA ILE A 153 13.64 3.10 -4.10
C ILE A 153 13.15 4.55 -3.96
N LYS A 154 14.12 5.46 -3.94
CA LYS A 154 13.92 6.88 -4.18
C LYS A 154 14.27 7.15 -5.65
N SER A 155 13.26 7.22 -6.50
CA SER A 155 13.33 7.75 -7.87
C SER A 155 12.29 8.88 -7.91
N ARG A 156 12.65 10.16 -7.81
CA ARG A 156 13.14 11.02 -8.91
C ARG A 156 12.43 10.70 -10.24
N SER A 157 11.30 11.35 -10.47
CA SER A 157 10.73 11.55 -11.80
C SER A 157 10.07 12.94 -11.86
N ARG A 158 10.91 13.95 -12.11
CA ARG A 158 10.53 15.07 -12.97
C ARG A 158 11.22 14.82 -14.30
N GLN A 159 10.48 14.35 -15.27
CA GLN A 159 10.71 14.62 -16.68
C GLN A 159 9.38 14.41 -17.40
N LYS A 160 8.93 15.49 -18.02
CA LYS A 160 7.83 15.54 -18.97
C LYS A 160 8.23 14.76 -20.22
N ASP A 161 7.22 14.08 -20.76
CA ASP A 161 6.93 13.83 -22.18
C ASP A 161 8.08 13.30 -23.04
N GLU A 162 8.00 12.02 -23.40
CA GLU A 162 8.03 11.52 -24.79
C GLU A 162 7.96 9.99 -24.74
N ASP A 163 6.78 9.42 -25.04
CA ASP A 163 6.63 8.16 -25.78
C ASP A 163 5.14 7.94 -26.07
N GLU A 164 4.67 8.69 -27.06
CA GLU A 164 3.38 8.52 -27.73
C GLU A 164 3.45 7.34 -28.73
N LYS A 165 3.99 6.20 -28.30
CA LYS A 165 4.11 4.99 -29.13
C LYS A 165 3.68 3.76 -28.33
N ASN A 166 2.59 3.16 -28.80
CA ASN A 166 1.94 1.95 -28.31
C ASN A 166 1.11 2.13 -27.03
N LYS A 167 -0.07 2.75 -27.17
CA LYS A 167 -1.24 2.39 -26.34
C LYS A 167 -1.58 0.92 -26.62
N ASN A 168 -0.85 -0.01 -25.99
CA ASN A 168 -1.16 -1.42 -26.15
C ASN A 168 -2.59 -1.64 -25.62
N PRO A 169 -3.52 -2.22 -26.40
CA PRO A 169 -4.92 -2.40 -26.00
C PRO A 169 -5.04 -3.28 -24.73
N ILE A 170 -3.98 -4.02 -24.42
CA ILE A 170 -3.82 -4.81 -23.21
C ILE A 170 -3.83 -3.92 -21.96
N PHE A 171 -3.15 -2.77 -21.98
CA PHE A 171 -3.11 -1.86 -20.83
C PHE A 171 -4.44 -1.15 -20.61
N GLU A 172 -5.20 -0.86 -21.67
CA GLU A 172 -6.56 -0.33 -21.54
C GLU A 172 -7.50 -1.36 -20.91
N LYS A 173 -7.48 -2.61 -21.39
CA LYS A 173 -8.24 -3.70 -20.77
C LYS A 173 -7.80 -4.00 -19.33
N LEU A 174 -6.51 -3.88 -19.01
CA LEU A 174 -5.99 -3.98 -17.65
C LEU A 174 -6.53 -2.86 -16.76
N LYS A 175 -6.54 -1.61 -17.24
CA LYS A 175 -7.08 -0.46 -16.51
C LYS A 175 -8.58 -0.61 -16.28
N GLU A 176 -9.32 -1.11 -17.27
CA GLU A 176 -10.75 -1.41 -17.16
C GLU A 176 -11.03 -2.52 -16.14
N ALA A 177 -10.22 -3.60 -16.18
CA ALA A 177 -10.40 -4.78 -15.33
C ALA A 177 -10.02 -4.56 -13.85
N PHE A 178 -8.93 -3.85 -13.60
CA PHE A 178 -8.33 -3.73 -12.26
C PHE A 178 -8.38 -2.31 -11.68
N GLY A 179 -8.77 -1.31 -12.48
CA GLY A 179 -8.79 0.10 -12.11
C GLY A 179 -7.43 0.79 -12.31
N GLU A 180 -7.43 2.08 -12.64
CA GLU A 180 -6.22 2.87 -12.98
C GLU A 180 -5.14 2.83 -11.89
N MET A 181 -5.56 2.73 -10.63
CA MET A 181 -4.68 2.77 -9.45
C MET A 181 -4.00 1.42 -9.15
N SER A 182 -4.38 0.35 -9.84
CA SER A 182 -3.80 -1.00 -9.65
C SER A 182 -2.56 -1.24 -10.51
N VAL A 183 -2.27 -0.36 -11.47
CA VAL A 183 -1.16 -0.49 -12.41
C VAL A 183 0.12 0.06 -11.76
N ASN A 184 0.80 -0.79 -10.99
CA ASN A 184 2.14 -0.49 -10.46
C ASN A 184 3.23 -0.78 -11.51
N GLY A 185 4.40 -0.14 -11.41
CA GLY A 185 5.52 -0.37 -12.36
C GLY A 185 5.96 -1.83 -12.44
N THR A 186 5.82 -2.59 -11.35
CA THR A 186 6.07 -4.04 -11.35
C THR A 186 5.04 -4.84 -12.16
N MET A 187 3.79 -4.38 -12.22
CA MET A 187 2.76 -5.03 -13.03
C MET A 187 3.04 -4.83 -14.52
N VAL A 188 3.58 -3.65 -14.90
CA VAL A 188 3.97 -3.35 -16.27
C VAL A 188 5.06 -4.32 -16.73
N THR A 189 6.12 -4.49 -15.93
CA THR A 189 7.19 -5.46 -16.25
C THR A 189 6.66 -6.90 -16.30
N GLU A 190 5.77 -7.29 -15.38
CA GLU A 190 5.17 -8.63 -15.42
C GLU A 190 4.29 -8.86 -16.66
N VAL A 191 3.61 -7.82 -17.15
CA VAL A 191 2.80 -7.88 -18.37
C VAL A 191 3.69 -7.96 -19.60
N GLU A 192 4.79 -7.21 -19.64
CA GLU A 192 5.81 -7.29 -20.69
C GLU A 192 6.43 -8.69 -20.75
N ASP A 193 6.84 -9.27 -19.62
CA ASP A 193 7.35 -10.63 -19.53
C ASP A 193 6.34 -11.67 -20.08
N LEU A 194 5.05 -11.52 -19.72
CA LEU A 194 4.00 -12.41 -20.21
C LEU A 194 3.73 -12.23 -21.72
N LEU A 195 3.90 -11.02 -22.23
CA LEU A 195 3.75 -10.70 -23.64
C LEU A 195 4.85 -11.37 -24.47
N GLU A 196 6.09 -11.36 -23.98
CA GLU A 196 7.23 -12.04 -24.60
C GLU A 196 7.06 -13.57 -24.63
N LEU A 197 6.51 -14.15 -23.57
CA LEU A 197 6.39 -15.62 -23.43
C LEU A 197 5.21 -16.24 -24.19
N HIS A 198 4.04 -15.59 -24.14
CA HIS A 198 2.78 -16.19 -24.58
C HIS A 198 2.14 -15.49 -25.79
N GLY A 199 2.57 -14.27 -26.09
CA GLY A 199 2.00 -13.44 -27.15
C GLY A 199 0.69 -12.74 -26.75
N GLN A 200 0.37 -11.68 -27.48
CA GLN A 200 -0.73 -10.76 -27.17
C GLN A 200 -2.11 -11.42 -27.13
N ALA A 201 -2.45 -12.26 -28.11
CA ALA A 201 -3.79 -12.82 -28.25
C ALA A 201 -4.16 -13.75 -27.08
N LEU A 202 -3.20 -14.54 -26.62
CA LEU A 202 -3.39 -15.48 -25.51
C LEU A 202 -3.51 -14.75 -24.17
N LEU A 203 -2.69 -13.72 -23.95
CA LEU A 203 -2.75 -12.89 -22.75
C LEU A 203 -4.07 -12.12 -22.65
N LEU A 204 -4.56 -11.59 -23.77
CA LEU A 204 -5.84 -10.88 -23.84
C LEU A 204 -7.01 -11.81 -23.51
N TYR A 205 -7.02 -13.04 -24.03
CA TYR A 205 -8.03 -14.04 -23.68
C TYR A 205 -7.95 -14.45 -22.20
N ALA A 206 -6.74 -14.65 -21.66
CA ALA A 206 -6.55 -14.94 -20.24
C ALA A 206 -7.13 -13.82 -19.34
N LEU A 207 -6.91 -12.55 -19.72
CA LEU A 207 -7.47 -11.41 -19.01
C LEU A 207 -9.00 -11.42 -19.00
N GLU A 208 -9.64 -11.69 -20.13
CA GLU A 208 -11.10 -11.83 -20.20
C GLU A 208 -11.62 -12.93 -19.27
N VAL A 209 -10.96 -14.09 -19.25
CA VAL A 209 -11.30 -15.18 -18.33
C VAL A 209 -11.09 -14.78 -16.87
N THR A 210 -10.09 -13.96 -16.55
CA THR A 210 -9.94 -13.45 -15.17
C THR A 210 -11.04 -12.50 -14.75
N ILE A 211 -11.50 -11.63 -15.66
CA ILE A 211 -12.61 -10.70 -15.40
C ILE A 211 -13.89 -11.49 -15.15
N LEU A 212 -14.18 -12.49 -15.99
CA LEU A 212 -15.35 -13.37 -15.83
C LEU A 212 -15.34 -14.12 -14.50
N ASN A 213 -14.16 -14.50 -14.00
CA ASN A 213 -13.98 -15.17 -12.71
C ASN A 213 -13.78 -14.20 -11.52
N ALA A 214 -14.03 -12.89 -11.71
CA ALA A 214 -13.81 -11.84 -10.71
C ALA A 214 -12.38 -11.80 -10.10
N GLY A 215 -11.39 -12.31 -10.82
CA GLY A 215 -9.98 -12.22 -10.45
C GLY A 215 -9.48 -10.78 -10.56
N LYS A 216 -8.84 -10.26 -9.49
CA LYS A 216 -8.42 -8.85 -9.37
C LYS A 216 -6.90 -8.63 -9.49
N SER A 217 -6.14 -9.60 -10.00
CA SER A 217 -4.68 -9.49 -10.10
C SER A 217 -4.11 -10.18 -11.34
N ILE A 218 -3.06 -9.61 -11.91
CA ILE A 218 -2.22 -10.24 -12.96
C ILE A 218 -1.58 -11.55 -12.47
N ARG A 219 -1.45 -11.76 -11.16
CA ARG A 219 -0.99 -13.06 -10.63
C ARG A 219 -1.99 -14.17 -10.95
N TYR A 220 -3.29 -13.85 -10.96
CA TYR A 220 -4.33 -14.80 -11.32
C TYR A 220 -4.30 -15.11 -12.82
N THR A 221 -4.06 -14.11 -13.68
CA THR A 221 -3.88 -14.35 -15.13
C THR A 221 -2.66 -15.23 -15.38
N ARG A 222 -1.54 -14.98 -14.68
CA ARG A 222 -0.34 -15.82 -14.74
C ARG A 222 -0.63 -17.27 -14.35
N THR A 223 -1.43 -17.51 -13.30
CA THR A 223 -1.81 -18.88 -12.92
C THR A 223 -2.67 -19.59 -13.97
N ILE A 224 -3.57 -18.86 -14.64
CA ILE A 224 -4.36 -19.42 -15.75
C ILE A 224 -3.45 -19.79 -16.92
N LEU A 225 -2.54 -18.88 -17.30
CA LEU A 225 -1.56 -19.12 -18.36
C LEU A 225 -0.64 -20.31 -18.04
N SER A 226 -0.16 -20.43 -16.80
CA SER A 226 0.66 -21.59 -16.40
C SER A 226 -0.12 -22.90 -16.44
N ASN A 227 -1.42 -22.87 -16.10
CA ASN A 227 -2.28 -24.07 -16.18
C ASN A 227 -2.51 -24.50 -17.63
N TRP A 228 -2.78 -23.55 -18.53
CA TRP A 228 -2.92 -23.83 -19.96
C TRP A 228 -1.60 -24.32 -20.58
N GLN A 229 -0.47 -23.71 -20.19
CA GLN A 229 0.86 -24.18 -20.59
C GLN A 229 1.13 -25.62 -20.11
N GLY A 230 0.75 -25.95 -18.87
CA GLY A 230 0.84 -27.31 -18.33
C GLY A 230 -0.04 -28.33 -19.07
N GLN A 231 -1.15 -27.88 -19.65
CA GLN A 231 -2.05 -28.68 -20.50
C GLN A 231 -1.62 -28.71 -21.98
N GLY A 232 -0.55 -28.01 -22.35
CA GLY A 232 -0.06 -27.92 -23.73
C GLY A 232 -0.91 -27.03 -24.64
N LEU A 233 -1.83 -26.25 -24.09
CA LEU A 233 -2.74 -25.36 -24.84
C LEU A 233 -2.02 -24.03 -25.10
N ARG A 234 -1.47 -23.86 -26.31
CA ARG A 234 -0.69 -22.67 -26.68
C ARG A 234 -1.43 -21.71 -27.61
N THR A 235 -2.61 -22.09 -28.07
CA THR A 235 -3.42 -21.31 -29.02
C THR A 235 -4.80 -21.02 -28.43
N VAL A 236 -5.34 -19.83 -28.69
CA VAL A 236 -6.68 -19.42 -28.23
C VAL A 236 -7.78 -20.40 -28.68
N GLU A 237 -7.69 -20.92 -29.90
CA GLU A 237 -8.64 -21.91 -30.45
C GLU A 237 -8.64 -23.23 -29.67
N GLN A 238 -7.46 -23.71 -29.27
CA GLN A 238 -7.32 -24.93 -28.47
C GLN A 238 -7.95 -24.76 -27.09
N ILE A 239 -7.82 -23.56 -26.50
CA ILE A 239 -8.38 -23.24 -25.19
C ILE A 239 -9.90 -23.20 -25.26
N LYS A 240 -10.48 -22.55 -26.27
CA LYS A 240 -11.95 -22.52 -26.48
C LYS A 240 -12.51 -23.93 -26.60
N GLN A 241 -11.90 -24.79 -27.43
CA GLN A 241 -12.31 -26.19 -27.59
C GLN A 241 -12.19 -26.98 -26.28
N HIS A 242 -11.16 -26.72 -25.49
CA HIS A 242 -10.96 -27.37 -24.19
C HIS A 242 -11.99 -26.89 -23.15
N GLU A 243 -12.32 -25.61 -23.13
CA GLU A 243 -13.35 -25.04 -22.26
C GLU A 243 -14.75 -25.53 -22.63
N GLU A 244 -15.09 -25.61 -23.92
CA GLU A 244 -16.34 -26.19 -24.42
C GLU A 244 -16.50 -27.66 -23.98
N LYS A 245 -15.45 -28.48 -24.12
CA LYS A 245 -15.44 -29.86 -23.61
C LYS A 245 -15.67 -29.92 -22.10
N ARG A 246 -15.07 -28.98 -21.33
CA ARG A 246 -15.29 -28.89 -19.89
C ARG A 246 -16.72 -28.50 -19.52
N GLN A 247 -17.34 -27.60 -20.28
CA GLN A 247 -18.72 -27.17 -20.06
C GLN A 247 -19.71 -28.30 -20.38
N GLN A 248 -19.48 -29.06 -21.45
CA GLN A 248 -20.28 -30.25 -21.81
C GLN A 248 -20.20 -31.34 -20.73
N GLN A 249 -19.04 -31.53 -20.10
CA GLN A 249 -18.87 -32.49 -19.01
C GLN A 249 -19.48 -32.01 -17.67
N LYS A 250 -19.63 -30.70 -17.46
CA LYS A 250 -20.28 -30.13 -16.27
C LYS A 250 -21.81 -30.28 -16.27
N HIS A 251 -22.42 -30.64 -17.39
CA HIS A 251 -23.81 -31.08 -17.47
C HIS A 251 -23.88 -32.62 -17.45
N PRO A 252 -23.77 -33.29 -16.29
CA PRO A 252 -24.26 -34.66 -16.21
C PRO A 252 -25.76 -34.62 -16.45
N GLN A 253 -26.25 -35.46 -17.36
CA GLN A 253 -27.67 -35.72 -17.52
C GLN A 253 -28.25 -36.04 -16.14
N THR A 254 -29.03 -35.12 -15.60
CA THR A 254 -29.88 -35.38 -14.45
C THR A 254 -30.92 -36.36 -14.94
N GLN A 255 -30.69 -37.66 -14.74
CA GLN A 255 -31.77 -38.63 -14.82
C GLN A 255 -32.79 -38.17 -13.76
N PRO A 256 -34.06 -37.93 -14.10
CA PRO A 256 -35.05 -37.63 -13.10
C PRO A 256 -35.20 -38.89 -12.22
N GLU A 257 -34.78 -38.82 -10.96
CA GLU A 257 -35.23 -39.77 -9.96
C GLU A 257 -36.75 -39.63 -9.86
N LEU A 258 -37.46 -40.62 -10.41
CA LEU A 258 -38.88 -40.82 -10.15
C LEU A 258 -39.03 -41.15 -8.66
N THR A 259 -39.23 -40.13 -7.84
CA THR A 259 -39.87 -40.31 -6.54
C THR A 259 -41.37 -40.37 -6.80
N ASN A 260 -41.85 -41.57 -7.14
CA ASN A 260 -43.26 -41.91 -7.02
C ASN A 260 -43.63 -41.75 -5.54
N PHE A 261 -44.17 -40.59 -5.19
CA PHE A 261 -44.82 -40.33 -3.92
C PHE A 261 -46.26 -40.89 -4.03
N GLU A 262 -46.36 -42.22 -4.14
CA GLU A 262 -47.64 -42.93 -4.03
C GLU A 262 -47.95 -43.14 -2.55
N ASP A 263 -49.01 -42.46 -2.10
CA ASP A 263 -49.92 -42.81 -1.01
C ASP A 263 -49.31 -43.33 0.29
N TRP A 264 -48.87 -42.40 1.15
CA TRP A 264 -48.82 -42.66 2.59
C TRP A 264 -50.17 -42.30 3.21
N GLU A 265 -51.02 -43.29 3.46
CA GLU A 265 -52.19 -43.14 4.33
C GLU A 265 -51.80 -43.50 5.79
N PRO A 266 -52.05 -42.60 6.77
CA PRO A 266 -51.80 -42.90 8.17
C PRO A 266 -52.88 -43.84 8.71
N THR A 267 -52.50 -45.06 9.09
CA THR A 267 -53.37 -45.98 9.84
C THR A 267 -53.09 -45.91 11.35
N ALA A 268 -54.15 -46.10 12.15
CA ALA A 268 -54.21 -45.81 13.59
C ALA A 268 -53.32 -46.69 14.50
N GLU A 269 -52.44 -47.53 13.96
CA GLU A 269 -51.64 -48.48 14.76
C GLU A 269 -50.17 -48.05 14.99
N ASN A 270 -49.73 -46.90 14.47
CA ASN A 270 -48.36 -46.44 14.70
C ASN A 270 -48.32 -44.95 15.10
N PRO A 271 -48.29 -44.62 16.40
CA PRO A 271 -48.22 -43.24 16.86
C PRO A 271 -46.78 -42.88 17.22
N PHE A 272 -45.90 -42.68 16.24
CA PHE A 272 -44.68 -41.86 16.36
C PHE A 272 -44.27 -41.29 15.00
#